data_AF-A0A2A7GW86-F1
#
_entry.id   AF-A0A2A7GW86-F1
#
_cell.length_a   1.000
_cell.length_b   1.000
_cell.length_c   1.000
_cell.angle_alpha   90.00
_cell.angle_beta   90.00
_cell.angle_gamma   90.00
#
_symmetry.space_group_name_H-M   'P 1'
#
loop_
_entity.id
_entity.type
_entity.pdbx_description
1 polymer ?
#
loop_
_entity_poly.entity_id
_entity_poly.type
_entity_poly.pdbx_seq_one_letter_code
_entity_poly.pdbx_strand_id
1 'polypeptide(L)' 'MALKLALIVFGVVLILWGIYRMKTDDAFVGKPQTRKNLFNLFILGQASGIGQLLSGILCVIIGIVSFIIK' A
#
# COMPACT_ATOMS: atom_id res chain seq x y z
N MET A 1 18.55 11.72 -10.04
CA MET A 1 17.46 11.64 -11.04
C MET A 1 16.87 10.24 -11.12
N ALA A 2 17.65 9.21 -11.47
CA ALA A 2 17.15 7.83 -11.62
C ALA A 2 16.46 7.24 -10.37
N LEU A 3 17.03 7.46 -9.17
CA LEU A 3 16.46 6.97 -7.91
C LEU A 3 15.08 7.58 -7.58
N LYS A 4 14.89 8.88 -7.88
CA LYS A 4 13.63 9.59 -7.62
C LYS A 4 12.51 9.05 -8.55
N LEU A 5 12.83 8.77 -9.81
CA LEU A 5 11.93 8.11 -10.76
C LEU A 5 11.61 6.67 -10.35
N ALA A 6 12.61 5.91 -9.90
CA ALA A 6 12.42 4.54 -9.43
C ALA A 6 11.47 4.47 -8.21
N LEU A 7 11.56 5.42 -7.28
CA LEU A 7 10.64 5.53 -6.14
C LEU A 7 9.19 5.77 -6.55
N ILE A 8 8.95 6.63 -7.54
CA ILE A 8 7.60 6.91 -8.04
C ILE A 8 7.03 5.67 -8.73
N VAL A 9 7.81 5.03 -9.62
CA VAL A 9 7.39 3.79 -10.30
C VAL A 9 7.11 2.69 -9.29
N PHE A 10 7.97 2.53 -8.28
CA PHE A 10 7.78 1.57 -7.21
C PHE A 10 6.50 1.86 -6.39
N GLY A 11 6.23 3.13 -6.07
CA GLY A 11 5.01 3.55 -5.39
C GLY A 11 3.75 3.21 -6.20
N VAL A 12 3.75 3.45 -7.51
CA VAL A 12 2.62 3.09 -8.39
C VAL A 12 2.41 1.57 -8.44
N VAL A 13 3.48 0.80 -8.55
CA VAL A 13 3.41 -0.67 -8.51
C VAL A 13 2.83 -1.16 -7.17
N LEU A 14 3.24 -0.57 -6.04
CA LEU A 14 2.69 -0.90 -4.72
C LEU A 14 1.20 -0.57 -4.59
N ILE A 15 0.75 0.55 -5.17
CA ILE A 15 -0.68 0.90 -5.18
C ILE A 15 -1.47 -0.12 -5.99
N LEU A 16 -1.04 -0.43 -7.21
CA LEU A 16 -1.70 -1.41 -8.08
C LEU A 16 -1.74 -2.79 -7.44
N TRP A 17 -0.61 -3.22 -6.84
CA TRP A 17 -0.52 -4.49 -6.13
C TRP A 17 -1.39 -4.51 -4.87
N GLY A 18 -1.43 -3.42 -4.11
CA GLY A 18 -2.31 -3.26 -2.95
C GLY A 18 -3.79 -3.38 -3.33
N ILE A 19 -4.21 -2.71 -4.41
CA ILE A 19 -5.58 -2.81 -4.96
C ILE A 19 -5.88 -4.25 -5.41
N TYR A 20 -4.97 -4.87 -6.16
CA TYR A 20 -5.12 -6.26 -6.61
C TYR A 20 -5.29 -7.20 -5.41
N ARG A 21 -4.45 -7.05 -4.37
CA ARG A 21 -4.53 -7.87 -3.18
C ARG A 21 -5.81 -7.63 -2.38
N MET A 22 -6.28 -6.39 -2.24
CA MET A 22 -7.56 -6.10 -1.60
C MET A 22 -8.74 -6.75 -2.34
N LYS A 23 -8.63 -6.90 -3.66
CA LYS A 23 -9.63 -7.57 -4.50
C LYS A 23 -9.54 -9.09 -4.40
N THR A 24 -8.34 -9.65 -4.28
CA THR A 24 -8.11 -11.11 -4.17
C THR A 24 -8.34 -11.64 -2.75
N ASP A 25 -8.05 -10.86 -1.72
CA ASP A 25 -8.20 -11.26 -0.32
C ASP A 25 -9.65 -11.13 0.21
N ASP A 26 -10.64 -10.84 -0.64
CA ASP A 26 -12.05 -10.60 -0.25
C ASP A 26 -12.19 -9.66 0.97
N ALA A 27 -11.30 -8.67 1.09
CA ALA A 27 -11.26 -7.79 2.25
C ALA A 27 -12.46 -6.83 2.35
N PHE A 28 -13.25 -6.71 1.26
CA PHE A 28 -14.37 -5.77 1.17
C PHE A 28 -15.74 -6.44 0.98
N VAL A 29 -15.85 -7.65 0.44
CA VAL A 29 -17.16 -8.27 0.12
C VAL A 29 -17.09 -9.78 0.33
N GLY A 30 -17.79 -10.29 1.36
CA GLY A 30 -18.40 -11.63 1.24
C GLY A 30 -18.20 -12.65 2.36
N LYS A 31 -17.30 -12.48 3.33
CA LYS A 31 -17.26 -13.39 4.50
C LYS A 31 -17.17 -12.61 5.81
N PRO A 32 -18.00 -12.92 6.82
CA PRO A 32 -17.77 -12.41 8.15
C PRO A 32 -16.47 -13.02 8.65
N GLN A 33 -15.36 -12.29 8.53
CA GLN A 33 -14.13 -12.56 9.27
C GLN A 33 -14.38 -12.14 10.72
N THR A 34 -15.28 -12.83 11.41
CA THR A 34 -15.72 -12.57 12.79
C THR A 34 -14.60 -12.72 13.84
N ARG A 35 -13.32 -12.88 13.43
CA ARG A 35 -12.22 -13.29 14.31
C ARG A 35 -10.80 -12.94 13.83
N LYS A 36 -10.59 -11.97 12.93
CA LYS A 36 -9.24 -11.39 12.74
C LYS A 36 -9.15 -10.10 13.55
N ASN A 37 -8.64 -10.25 14.78
CA ASN A 37 -8.39 -9.17 15.73
C ASN A 37 -7.78 -7.95 15.04
N LEU A 38 -8.17 -6.74 15.46
CA LEU A 38 -7.48 -5.49 15.14
C LEU A 38 -5.97 -5.59 15.35
N PHE A 39 -5.51 -6.44 16.28
CA PHE A 39 -4.10 -6.82 16.47
C PHE A 39 -3.47 -7.51 15.26
N ASN A 40 -4.19 -8.39 14.56
CA ASN A 40 -3.71 -9.04 13.35
C ASN A 40 -3.65 -8.04 12.19
N LEU A 41 -4.59 -7.08 12.14
CA LEU A 41 -4.50 -5.93 11.22
C LEU A 41 -3.44 -4.92 11.67
N PHE A 42 -2.98 -4.91 12.91
CA PHE A 42 -1.90 -4.04 13.35
C PHE A 42 -0.52 -4.66 13.03
N ILE A 43 -0.36 -5.96 13.32
CA ILE A 43 0.87 -6.74 13.08
C ILE A 43 1.07 -7.02 11.58
N LEU A 44 0.02 -7.45 10.87
CA LEU A 44 0.06 -7.76 9.43
C LEU A 44 -0.55 -6.63 8.58
N GLY A 45 -0.92 -5.49 9.19
CA GLY A 45 -1.58 -4.37 8.52
C GLY A 45 -0.77 -3.70 7.44
N GLN A 46 0.51 -3.46 7.71
CA GLN A 46 1.42 -2.92 6.71
C GLN A 46 1.55 -3.86 5.50
N ALA A 47 1.60 -5.16 5.77
CA ALA A 47 1.62 -6.19 4.76
C ALA A 47 0.22 -6.58 4.28
N SER A 48 -0.85 -5.88 4.67
CA SER A 48 -2.20 -6.07 4.14
C SER A 48 -2.35 -5.26 2.85
N GLY A 49 -3.31 -5.62 2.00
CA GLY A 49 -3.63 -4.83 0.81
C GLY A 49 -3.90 -3.35 1.12
N ILE A 50 -4.52 -3.05 2.27
CA ILE A 50 -4.76 -1.67 2.76
C ILE A 50 -3.43 -0.97 3.10
N GLY A 51 -2.53 -1.66 3.82
CA GLY A 51 -1.23 -1.09 4.20
C GLY A 51 -0.32 -0.87 2.99
N GLN A 52 -0.35 -1.76 2.00
CA GLN A 52 0.38 -1.57 0.75
C GLN A 52 -0.17 -0.41 -0.08
N LEU A 53 -1.48 -0.21 -0.08
CA LEU A 53 -2.12 0.91 -0.76
C LEU A 53 -1.75 2.25 -0.09
N LEU A 54 -1.88 2.34 1.24
CA LEU A 54 -1.50 3.54 2.01
C LEU A 54 0.00 3.83 1.93
N SER A 55 0.84 2.79 2.06
CA SER A 55 2.29 2.92 1.92
C SER A 55 2.71 3.28 0.51
N GLY A 56 2.03 2.77 -0.51
CA GLY A 56 2.27 3.13 -1.91
C GLY A 56 1.97 4.60 -2.19
N ILE A 57 0.82 5.11 -1.70
CA ILE A 57 0.46 6.52 -1.78
C ILE A 57 1.52 7.39 -1.08
N LEU A 58 1.92 7.02 0.14
CA LEU A 58 2.95 7.75 0.89
C LEU A 58 4.30 7.76 0.14
N CYS A 59 4.67 6.64 -0.48
CA CYS A 59 5.90 6.52 -1.27
C CYS A 59 5.88 7.44 -2.50
N VAL A 60 4.74 7.56 -3.19
CA VAL A 60 4.56 8.51 -4.30
C VAL A 60 4.68 9.96 -3.81
N ILE A 61 4.06 10.30 -2.68
CA ILE A 61 4.15 11.65 -2.10
C ILE A 61 5.60 12.00 -1.76
N ILE A 62 6.34 11.11 -1.09
CA ILE A 62 7.75 11.33 -0.75
C ILE A 62 8.61 11.44 -2.02
N GLY A 63 8.32 10.64 -3.04
CA GLY A 63 8.99 10.72 -4.34
C GLY A 63 8.81 12.09 -5.01
N ILE A 64 7.60 12.66 -4.97
CA ILE A 64 7.28 13.99 -5.49
C ILE A 64 7.93 15.09 -4.65
N VAL A 65 7.83 15.03 -3.32
CA VAL A 65 8.47 16.00 -2.41
C VAL A 65 9.99 15.99 -2.60
N SER A 66 10.59 14.81 -2.78
CA SER A 66 12.02 14.67 -3.09
C SER A 66 12.41 15.23 -4.46
N PHE A 67 11.46 15.51 -5.36
CA PHE A 67 11.73 16.25 -6.60
C PHE A 67 11.75 17.77 -6.39
N ILE A 68 10.98 18.25 -5.41
CA ILE A 68 10.88 19.68 -5.05
C ILE A 68 12.06 20.10 -4.17
N ILE A 69 12.43 19.26 -3.19
CA ILE A 69 13.62 19.44 -2.37
C ILE A 69 14.81 18.92 -3.19
N LYS A 70 15.70 19.82 -3.60
CA LYS A 70 16.77 19.53 -4.57
C LYS A 70 17.75 18.48 -4.06
#